data_AF-A0AAW8FZS7-F1
#
_entry.id   AF-A0AAW8FZS7-F1
#
_cell.length_a   1.000
_cell.length_b   1.000
_cell.length_c   1.000
_cell.angle_alpha   90.00
_cell.angle_beta   90.00
_cell.angle_gamma   90.00
#
_symmetry.space_group_name_H-M   'P 1'
#
loop_
_entity.id
_entity.type
_entity.pdbx_description
1 polymer ?
#
loop_
_entity_poly.entity_id
_entity_poly.type
_entity_poly.pdbx_seq_one_letter_code
_entity_poly.pdbx_strand_id
1 'polypeptide(L)'
;MINLVLMAKCLKNVVPYHPESDFLKDILPVTARRALEREKIDSLEKLCGYSEAEILQMQGFGKYSMQRLKKYMKDHQADFRNNPGSKIKIMTELTERKGKSNVI
;
A
#
# COMPACT_ATOMS: atom_id res chain seq x y z
N MET A 1 42.73 -9.60 5.08
CA MET A 1 41.39 -10.12 5.46
C MET A 1 40.29 -9.27 4.81
N ILE A 2 40.16 -9.32 3.48
CA ILE A 2 39.24 -8.43 2.72
C ILE A 2 38.03 -9.19 2.16
N ASN A 3 38.13 -10.50 1.97
CA ASN A 3 37.05 -11.31 1.38
C ASN A 3 35.77 -11.40 2.23
N LEU A 4 35.85 -11.26 3.56
CA LEU A 4 34.66 -11.39 4.42
C LEU A 4 33.72 -10.18 4.35
N VAL A 5 34.27 -8.98 4.10
CA VAL A 5 33.49 -7.73 4.02
C VAL A 5 32.68 -7.65 2.71
N LEU A 6 33.17 -8.25 1.62
CA LEU A 6 32.45 -8.33 0.35
C LEU A 6 31.23 -9.26 0.43
N MET A 7 31.32 -10.39 1.14
CA MET A 7 30.21 -11.35 1.27
C MET A 7 29.02 -10.76 2.05
N ALA A 8 29.29 -9.92 3.06
CA ALA A 8 28.26 -9.29 3.87
C ALA A 8 27.38 -8.28 3.10
N LYS A 9 27.87 -7.74 1.97
CA LYS A 9 27.08 -6.82 1.13
C LYS A 9 26.01 -7.55 0.30
N CYS A 10 26.11 -8.87 0.11
CA CYS A 10 25.13 -9.67 -0.62
C CYS A 10 24.02 -10.26 0.27
N LEU A 11 24.13 -10.16 1.61
CA LEU A 11 23.12 -10.66 2.55
C LEU A 11 21.93 -9.68 2.75
N LYS A 12 22.04 -8.45 2.25
CA LYS A 12 20.91 -7.52 2.22
C LYS A 12 20.05 -7.85 1.01
N ASN A 13 19.05 -8.70 1.19
CA ASN A 13 17.70 -8.61 0.61
C ASN A 13 17.03 -9.99 0.52
N VAL A 14 17.03 -10.76 1.62
CA VAL A 14 16.03 -11.82 1.77
C VAL A 14 14.70 -11.13 2.02
N VAL A 15 14.00 -10.78 0.95
CA VAL A 15 12.62 -10.31 1.05
C VAL A 15 11.81 -11.52 1.49
N PRO A 16 11.15 -11.49 2.67
CA PRO A 16 10.32 -12.61 3.11
C PRO A 16 9.30 -12.96 2.03
N TYR A 17 9.26 -14.22 1.62
CA TYR A 17 8.27 -14.76 0.69
C TYR A 17 6.89 -14.64 1.35
N HIS A 18 6.11 -13.69 0.85
CA HIS A 18 4.69 -13.59 1.15
C HIS A 18 3.95 -14.20 -0.04
N PRO A 19 2.87 -14.97 0.18
CA PRO A 19 2.03 -15.42 -0.92
C PRO A 19 1.59 -14.17 -1.70
N GLU A 20 1.98 -14.09 -2.97
CA GLU A 20 1.74 -12.92 -3.81
C GLU A 20 0.24 -12.61 -3.79
N SER A 21 -0.13 -11.38 -3.41
CA SER A 21 -1.49 -10.92 -3.61
C SER A 21 -1.76 -10.85 -5.10
N ASP A 22 -2.85 -11.47 -5.56
CA ASP A 22 -3.29 -11.32 -6.95
C ASP A 22 -3.82 -9.90 -7.24
N PHE A 23 -3.99 -9.06 -6.23
CA PHE A 23 -4.41 -7.67 -6.38
C PHE A 23 -3.41 -6.89 -7.25
N LEU A 24 -3.89 -6.36 -8.39
CA LEU A 24 -3.12 -5.56 -9.35
C LEU A 24 -1.93 -6.28 -10.01
N LYS A 25 -1.92 -7.63 -10.02
CA LYS A 25 -0.85 -8.46 -10.59
C LYS A 25 -0.49 -8.11 -12.04
N ASP A 26 -1.49 -7.88 -12.89
CA ASP A 26 -1.31 -7.56 -14.31
C ASP A 26 -1.22 -6.05 -14.59
N ILE A 27 -1.50 -5.23 -13.57
CA ILE A 27 -1.54 -3.77 -13.67
C ILE A 27 -0.21 -3.14 -13.22
N LEU A 28 0.37 -3.67 -12.15
CA LEU A 28 1.54 -3.10 -11.48
C LEU A 28 2.74 -4.05 -11.45
N PRO A 29 3.97 -3.53 -11.48
CA PRO A 29 5.17 -4.33 -11.27
C PRO A 29 5.24 -4.87 -9.83
N VAL A 30 5.97 -5.98 -9.65
CA VAL A 30 6.16 -6.66 -8.35
C VAL A 30 6.57 -5.69 -7.24
N THR A 31 7.47 -4.75 -7.51
CA THR A 31 7.95 -3.77 -6.52
C THR A 31 6.83 -2.89 -5.98
N ALA A 32 5.93 -2.42 -6.85
CA ALA A 32 4.81 -1.57 -6.46
C ALA A 32 3.76 -2.36 -5.68
N ARG A 33 3.46 -3.60 -6.09
CA ARG A 33 2.55 -4.49 -5.36
C ARG A 33 3.05 -4.76 -3.94
N ARG A 34 4.34 -5.08 -3.79
CA ARG A 34 4.97 -5.28 -2.47
C ARG A 34 4.88 -4.04 -1.58
N ALA A 35 4.95 -2.85 -2.15
CA ALA A 35 4.78 -1.63 -1.38
C ALA A 35 3.33 -1.45 -0.88
N LEU A 36 2.34 -1.79 -1.71
CA LEU A 36 0.93 -1.83 -1.30
C LEU A 36 0.67 -2.88 -0.21
N GLU A 37 1.22 -4.08 -0.36
CA GLU A 37 1.11 -5.17 0.63
C GLU A 37 1.71 -4.79 1.99
N ARG A 38 2.86 -4.11 2.01
CA ARG A 38 3.47 -3.58 3.25
C ARG A 38 2.53 -2.60 3.98
N GLU A 39 1.79 -1.81 3.22
CA GLU A 39 0.78 -0.88 3.71
C GLU A 39 -0.59 -1.54 3.94
N LYS A 40 -0.69 -2.87 3.77
CA LYS A 40 -1.92 -3.69 3.88
C LYS A 40 -3.04 -3.28 2.91
N ILE A 41 -2.67 -2.73 1.75
CA ILE A 41 -3.57 -2.36 0.66
C ILE A 41 -3.69 -3.55 -0.29
N ASP A 42 -4.74 -4.34 -0.10
CA ASP A 42 -5.03 -5.57 -0.85
C ASP A 42 -6.34 -5.49 -1.67
N SER A 43 -6.99 -4.33 -1.66
CA SER A 43 -8.33 -4.13 -2.21
C SER A 43 -8.52 -2.68 -2.68
N LEU A 44 -9.44 -2.50 -3.63
CA LEU A 44 -9.77 -1.18 -4.17
C LEU A 44 -10.32 -0.23 -3.10
N GLU A 45 -11.13 -0.73 -2.17
CA GLU A 45 -11.68 0.05 -1.05
C GLU A 45 -10.57 0.65 -0.18
N LYS A 46 -9.58 -0.18 0.21
CA LYS A 46 -8.43 0.29 0.99
C LYS A 46 -7.60 1.29 0.20
N LEU A 47 -7.42 1.07 -1.11
CA LEU A 47 -6.68 1.97 -1.99
C LEU A 47 -7.32 3.37 -2.04
N CYS A 48 -8.65 3.46 -2.09
CA CYS A 48 -9.38 4.75 -2.05
C CYS A 48 -9.15 5.53 -0.76
N GLY A 49 -8.75 4.85 0.32
CA GLY A 49 -8.40 5.49 1.59
C GLY A 49 -7.08 6.31 1.56
N TYR A 50 -6.29 6.15 0.49
CA TYR A 50 -5.01 6.84 0.30
C TYR A 50 -5.15 7.95 -0.75
N SER A 51 -4.40 9.02 -0.54
CA SER A 51 -4.21 10.09 -1.51
C SER A 51 -3.17 9.70 -2.56
N GLU A 52 -3.25 10.33 -3.72
CA GLU A 52 -2.28 10.12 -4.80
C GLU A 52 -0.84 10.38 -4.34
N ALA A 53 -0.63 11.42 -3.53
CA ALA A 53 0.68 11.79 -3.00
C ALA A 53 1.24 10.73 -2.04
N GLU A 54 0.39 10.13 -1.19
CA GLU A 54 0.79 9.02 -0.30
C GLU A 54 1.23 7.80 -1.13
N ILE A 55 0.49 7.45 -2.19
CA ILE A 55 0.87 6.33 -3.07
C ILE A 55 2.16 6.64 -3.84
N LEU A 56 2.35 7.86 -4.35
CA LEU A 56 3.53 8.26 -5.11
C LEU A 56 4.82 8.19 -4.28
N GLN A 57 4.74 8.34 -2.95
CA GLN A 57 5.87 8.19 -2.04
C GLN A 57 6.28 6.73 -1.80
N MET A 58 5.44 5.76 -2.18
CA MET A 58 5.72 4.34 -2.00
C MET A 58 6.75 3.81 -3.00
N GLN A 59 7.57 2.85 -2.56
CA GLN A 59 8.59 2.24 -3.40
C GLN A 59 7.96 1.58 -4.65
N GLY A 60 8.43 1.94 -5.84
CA GLY A 60 7.93 1.38 -7.11
C GLY A 60 6.78 2.16 -7.77
N PHE A 61 6.30 3.23 -7.15
CA PHE A 61 5.30 4.14 -7.73
C PHE A 61 5.94 5.35 -8.40
N GLY A 62 6.41 5.15 -9.63
CA GLY A 62 6.79 6.24 -10.53
C GLY A 62 5.63 6.69 -11.43
N LYS A 63 5.92 7.62 -12.35
CA LYS A 63 4.95 8.16 -13.33
C LYS A 63 4.16 7.07 -14.07
N TYR A 64 4.83 6.02 -14.54
CA TYR A 64 4.21 4.93 -15.29
C TYR A 64 3.26 4.08 -14.43
N SER A 65 3.73 3.61 -13.26
CA SER A 65 2.91 2.83 -12.31
C SER A 65 1.68 3.63 -11.87
N MET A 66 1.84 4.92 -11.59
CA MET A 66 0.73 5.80 -11.21
C MET A 66 -0.30 6.00 -12.32
N GLN A 67 0.13 6.15 -13.57
CA GLN A 67 -0.81 6.24 -14.69
C GLN A 67 -1.65 4.96 -14.85
N ARG A 68 -1.03 3.78 -14.73
CA ARG A 68 -1.75 2.51 -14.79
C ARG A 68 -2.72 2.35 -13.62
N LEU A 69 -2.29 2.74 -12.41
CA LEU A 69 -3.14 2.69 -11.23
C LEU A 69 -4.35 3.61 -11.35
N LYS A 70 -4.15 4.86 -11.81
CA LYS A 70 -5.23 5.82 -12.06
C LYS A 70 -6.23 5.29 -13.09
N LYS A 71 -5.73 4.72 -14.18
CA LYS A 71 -6.58 4.13 -15.22
C LYS A 71 -7.45 3.01 -14.62
N TYR A 72 -6.83 2.10 -13.87
CA TYR A 72 -7.54 1.04 -13.18
C TYR A 72 -8.63 1.59 -12.25
N MET A 73 -8.30 2.56 -11.39
CA MET A 73 -9.29 3.14 -10.47
C MET A 73 -10.46 3.78 -11.24
N LYS A 74 -10.18 4.54 -12.30
CA LYS A 74 -11.20 5.16 -13.15
C LYS A 74 -12.09 4.13 -13.85
N ASP A 75 -11.51 3.05 -14.38
CA ASP A 75 -12.24 1.95 -15.02
C ASP A 75 -13.20 1.26 -14.03
N HIS A 76 -12.88 1.32 -12.73
CA HIS A 76 -13.69 0.82 -11.63
C HIS A 76 -14.52 1.91 -10.91
N GLN A 77 -14.63 3.12 -11.48
CA GLN A 77 -15.38 4.26 -10.91
C GLN A 77 -14.93 4.65 -9.49
N ALA A 78 -13.65 4.48 -9.20
CA ALA A 78 -13.00 4.80 -7.93
C ALA A 78 -11.98 5.93 -8.11
N ASP A 79 -11.71 6.66 -7.03
CA ASP A 79 -10.76 7.78 -6.99
C ASP A 79 -9.96 7.78 -5.68
N PHE A 80 -8.81 8.44 -5.71
CA PHE A 80 -7.98 8.64 -4.51
C PHE A 80 -8.65 9.59 -3.53
N ARG A 81 -8.22 9.51 -2.26
CA ARG A 81 -8.60 10.48 -1.25
C ARG A 81 -8.11 11.88 -1.62
N ASN A 82 -9.05 12.82 -1.71
CA ASN A 82 -8.79 14.21 -2.13
C ASN A 82 -7.88 15.00 -1.17
N ASN A 83 -7.69 14.57 0.08
CA ASN A 83 -6.87 15.28 1.08
C ASN A 83 -5.83 14.35 1.72
N PRO A 84 -4.52 14.63 1.64
CA PRO A 84 -3.47 13.82 2.26
C PRO A 84 -3.48 13.78 3.81
N GLY A 85 -4.39 14.46 4.51
CA GLY A 85 -4.43 14.49 5.99
C GLY A 85 -5.54 13.70 6.70
N SER A 86 -6.51 13.10 6.01
CA SER A 86 -7.75 12.62 6.66
C SER A 86 -7.67 11.25 7.35
N LYS A 87 -6.55 10.51 7.21
CA LYS A 87 -6.40 9.15 7.77
C LYS A 87 -6.62 9.13 9.29
N ILE A 88 -6.27 10.22 9.97
CA ILE A 88 -6.33 10.36 11.43
C ILE A 88 -7.78 10.48 11.95
N LYS A 89 -8.74 10.98 11.14
CA LYS A 89 -10.10 11.22 11.64
C LYS A 89 -10.98 9.96 11.61
N ILE A 90 -10.91 9.17 10.54
CA ILE A 90 -11.85 8.04 10.32
C ILE A 90 -11.50 6.81 11.18
N MET A 91 -10.20 6.54 11.45
CA MET A 91 -9.79 5.42 12.32
C MET A 91 -10.08 5.69 13.82
N THR A 92 -10.14 6.96 14.23
CA THR A 92 -10.44 7.32 15.62
C THR A 92 -11.91 7.11 15.95
N GLU A 93 -12.84 7.48 15.05
CA GLU A 93 -14.29 7.39 15.32
C GLU A 93 -14.89 5.98 15.20
N LEU A 94 -14.24 5.04 14.50
CA LEU A 94 -14.73 3.65 14.39
C LEU A 94 -14.42 2.81 15.64
N THR A 95 -13.46 3.24 16.46
CA THR A 95 -13.09 2.51 17.70
C THR A 95 -13.99 2.90 18.88
N GLU A 96 -14.63 4.07 18.86
CA GLU A 96 -15.46 4.57 19.98
C GLU A 96 -16.93 4.09 19.94
N ARG A 97 -17.42 3.56 18.81
CA ARG A 97 -18.82 3.10 18.70
C ARG A 97 -19.06 1.66 19.19
N LYS A 98 -18.02 0.88 19.48
CA LYS A 98 -18.17 -0.52 19.94
C LYS A 98 -18.24 -0.69 21.47
N GLY A 99 -18.13 0.37 22.27
CA GLY A 99 -18.06 0.28 23.74
C GLY A 99 -19.32 0.64 24.54
N LYS A 100 -20.41 1.13 23.92
CA LYS A 100 -21.60 1.64 24.66
C LYS A 100 -22.82 0.71 24.67
N SER A 101 -22.68 -0.54 24.25
CA SER A 101 -23.80 -1.49 24.23
C SER A 101 -23.50 -2.73 25.08
N ASN A 102 -23.23 -2.54 26.37
CA ASN A 102 -23.45 -3.59 27.37
C ASN A 102 -23.59 -3.01 28.79
N VAL A 103 -24.64 -2.20 29.00
CA VAL A 103 -25.19 -1.93 30.34
C VAL A 103 -26.70 -1.80 30.16
N ILE A 104 -27.40 -2.94 30.16
CA ILE A 104 -28.73 -3.10 30.78
C ILE A 104 -28.82 -4.54 31.25
#